data_AF-A0A7J4S2N0-F1
#
_entry.id   AF-A0A7J4S2N0-F1
#
_cell.length_a   1.000
_cell.length_b   1.000
_cell.length_c   1.000
_cell.angle_alpha   90.00
_cell.angle_beta   90.00
_cell.angle_gamma   90.00
#
_symmetry.space_group_name_H-M   'P 1'
#
loop_
_entity.id
_entity.type
_entity.pdbx_description
1 polymer ?
#
loop_
_entity_poly.entity_id
_entity_poly.type
_entity_poly.pdbx_seq_one_letter_code
_entity_poly.pdbx_strand_id
1 'polypeptide(L)'
;MSDVMVVAQNCTEANAHIFGGCGYPAPSISDFFFRPIITIGSFQFTKPILYMLVAAAAVLTFFWLAFRRPKLVPRGIQNVGEMAILFVRDQILRPQLGKKGDRYLPFIMSLFFFIWIMNIFEIIPGVMFPVTSKYAFPFGLTIIVWVTYLAIGMRHQGPIGYFRNMAVPKGAPWWILPLLSPIELL
;
A
#
# COMPACT_ATOMS: atom_id res chain seq x y z
N MET A 1 2.81 24.74 -11.80
CA MET A 1 1.61 24.74 -12.67
C MET A 1 1.23 26.14 -13.14
N SER A 2 1.29 27.20 -12.32
CA SER A 2 1.14 28.59 -12.81
C SER A 2 2.20 28.96 -13.84
N ASP A 3 3.46 28.63 -13.60
CA ASP A 3 4.56 29.01 -14.51
C ASP A 3 4.55 28.17 -15.81
N VAL A 4 4.09 26.93 -15.74
CA VAL A 4 3.88 26.07 -16.94
C VAL A 4 2.73 26.60 -17.80
N MET A 5 1.66 27.12 -17.18
CA MET A 5 0.54 27.72 -17.90
C MET A 5 0.91 29.08 -18.50
N VAL A 6 1.78 29.86 -17.85
CA VAL A 6 2.30 31.14 -18.37
C VAL A 6 3.25 30.91 -19.55
N VAL A 7 4.12 29.89 -19.47
CA VAL A 7 4.98 29.52 -20.60
C VAL A 7 4.14 29.04 -21.79
N ALA A 8 3.12 28.20 -21.55
CA ALA A 8 2.26 27.68 -22.61
C ALA A 8 1.49 28.75 -23.41
N GLN A 9 1.17 29.91 -22.81
CA GLN A 9 0.44 30.98 -23.50
C GLN A 9 1.25 31.68 -24.60
N ASN A 10 2.58 31.59 -24.59
CA ASN A 10 3.45 32.26 -25.57
C ASN A 10 4.03 31.30 -26.62
N CYS A 11 3.49 30.08 -26.68
CA CYS A 11 4.04 28.98 -27.47
C CYS A 11 3.17 28.67 -28.69
N THR A 12 3.74 28.90 -29.87
CA THR A 12 3.17 28.55 -31.18
C THR A 12 3.91 27.34 -31.77
N GLU A 13 3.29 26.63 -32.73
CA GLU A 13 3.91 25.47 -33.40
C GLU A 13 5.30 25.77 -33.99
N ALA A 14 5.56 27.03 -34.35
CA ALA A 14 6.83 27.50 -34.91
C ALA A 14 7.96 27.66 -33.87
N ASN A 15 7.64 27.74 -32.57
CA ASN A 15 8.60 28.02 -31.49
C ASN A 15 8.72 26.87 -30.47
N ALA A 16 8.09 25.73 -30.74
CA ALA A 16 8.09 24.55 -29.89
C ALA A 16 9.18 23.56 -30.34
N HIS A 17 10.42 23.73 -29.86
CA HIS A 17 11.48 22.74 -30.02
C HIS A 17 11.77 21.99 -28.72
N ILE A 18 12.02 20.67 -28.82
CA ILE A 18 12.35 19.79 -27.69
C ILE A 18 13.62 20.27 -26.94
N PHE A 19 14.53 20.94 -27.64
CA PHE A 19 15.80 21.43 -27.10
C PHE A 19 15.94 22.96 -27.14
N GLY A 20 14.85 23.70 -27.35
CA GLY A 20 14.88 25.17 -27.39
C GLY A 20 13.49 25.82 -27.36
N GLY A 21 13.30 26.83 -26.50
CA GLY A 21 12.03 27.54 -26.39
C GLY A 21 10.95 26.74 -25.65
N CYS A 22 9.76 26.66 -26.25
CA CYS A 22 8.51 26.10 -25.72
C CYS A 22 8.45 24.57 -25.63
N GLY A 23 9.58 23.90 -25.44
CA GLY A 23 9.63 22.45 -25.25
C GLY A 23 8.99 22.02 -23.94
N TYR A 24 8.54 20.77 -23.85
CA TYR A 24 8.08 20.18 -22.60
C TYR A 24 9.23 20.27 -21.57
N PRO A 25 9.12 21.10 -20.52
CA PRO A 25 10.20 21.23 -19.58
C PRO A 25 10.41 19.87 -18.91
N ALA A 26 11.64 19.39 -18.90
CA ALA A 26 11.96 18.16 -18.19
C ALA A 26 11.50 18.30 -16.73
N PRO A 27 10.78 17.29 -16.19
CA PRO A 27 10.25 17.38 -14.84
C PRO A 27 11.39 17.54 -13.83
N SER A 28 11.27 18.54 -12.97
CA SER A 28 12.21 18.81 -11.90
C SER A 28 11.81 18.09 -10.61
N ILE A 29 12.72 18.02 -9.63
CA ILE A 29 12.41 17.44 -8.31
C ILE A 29 11.24 18.18 -7.63
N SER A 30 11.07 19.47 -7.93
CA SER A 30 9.98 20.29 -7.38
C SER A 30 8.59 19.85 -7.84
N ASP A 31 8.49 19.23 -9.02
CA ASP A 31 7.22 18.74 -9.58
C ASP A 31 6.68 17.51 -8.83
N PHE A 32 7.54 16.83 -8.06
CA PHE A 32 7.13 15.73 -7.18
C PHE A 32 6.60 16.23 -5.83
N PHE A 33 6.70 17.53 -5.52
CA PHE A 33 6.09 18.12 -4.33
C PHE A 33 4.71 18.69 -4.68
N PHE A 34 3.68 17.92 -4.34
CA PHE A 34 2.30 18.31 -4.58
C PHE A 34 1.94 19.53 -3.75
N ARG A 35 1.40 20.56 -4.42
CA ARG A 35 0.81 21.71 -3.73
C ARG A 35 -0.36 21.25 -2.85
N PRO A 36 -0.50 21.81 -1.63
CA PRO A 36 -1.65 21.52 -0.79
C PRO A 36 -2.93 22.01 -1.47
N ILE A 37 -3.97 21.18 -1.40
CA ILE A 37 -5.33 21.52 -1.81
C ILE A 37 -5.98 22.35 -0.69
N ILE A 38 -5.77 21.92 0.55
CA ILE A 38 -6.26 22.58 1.77
C ILE A 38 -5.13 22.58 2.79
N THR A 39 -4.94 23.70 3.50
CA THR A 39 -3.99 23.80 4.60
C THR A 39 -4.77 24.09 5.88
N ILE A 40 -4.64 23.22 6.88
CA ILE A 40 -5.25 23.40 8.21
C ILE A 40 -4.10 23.50 9.22
N GLY A 41 -3.75 24.72 9.62
CA GLY A 41 -2.57 24.97 10.46
C GLY A 41 -1.28 24.46 9.79
N SER A 42 -0.56 23.56 10.45
CA SER A 42 0.65 22.91 9.91
C SER A 42 0.36 21.72 8.99
N PHE A 43 -0.89 21.25 8.91
CA PHE A 43 -1.25 20.09 8.11
C PHE A 43 -1.60 20.48 6.67
N GLN A 44 -0.83 19.95 5.72
CA GLN A 44 -1.01 20.17 4.28
C GLN A 44 -1.73 18.97 3.67
N PHE A 45 -3.00 19.16 3.29
CA PHE A 45 -3.77 18.13 2.60
C PHE A 45 -3.42 18.14 1.11
N THR A 46 -2.73 17.11 0.65
CA THR A 46 -2.21 17.01 -0.72
C THR A 46 -2.98 15.97 -1.55
N LYS A 47 -2.78 16.00 -2.87
CA LYS A 47 -3.39 15.05 -3.83
C LYS A 47 -3.16 13.56 -3.45
N PRO A 48 -1.96 13.12 -3.04
CA PRO A 48 -1.76 11.73 -2.59
C PRO A 48 -2.61 11.34 -1.37
N ILE A 49 -2.80 12.27 -0.41
CA ILE A 49 -3.63 12.02 0.78
C ILE A 49 -5.10 11.85 0.37
N LEU A 50 -5.60 12.70 -0.53
CA LEU A 50 -6.94 12.56 -1.08
C LEU A 50 -7.14 11.19 -1.72
N TYR A 51 -6.20 10.76 -2.56
CA TYR A 51 -6.30 9.45 -3.23
C TYR A 51 -6.24 8.29 -2.25
N MET A 52 -5.38 8.35 -1.22
CA MET A 52 -5.39 7.37 -0.14
C MET A 52 -6.77 7.25 0.52
N LEU A 53 -7.42 8.38 0.83
CA LEU A 53 -8.75 8.38 1.44
C LEU A 53 -9.81 7.85 0.49
N VAL A 54 -9.75 8.20 -0.80
CA VAL A 54 -10.65 7.64 -1.82
C VAL A 54 -10.46 6.13 -1.94
N ALA A 55 -9.23 5.62 -1.91
CA ALA A 55 -8.97 4.18 -1.93
C ALA A 55 -9.56 3.48 -0.70
N ALA A 56 -9.35 4.05 0.51
CA ALA A 56 -9.93 3.51 1.73
C ALA A 56 -11.47 3.50 1.67
N ALA A 57 -12.08 4.61 1.25
CA ALA A 57 -13.52 4.73 1.09
C ALA A 57 -14.07 3.76 0.04
N ALA A 58 -13.36 3.55 -1.08
CA ALA A 58 -13.75 2.60 -2.12
C ALA A 58 -13.78 1.17 -1.60
N VAL A 59 -12.75 0.74 -0.87
CA VAL A 59 -12.70 -0.61 -0.26
C VAL A 59 -13.82 -0.79 0.76
N LEU A 60 -14.00 0.17 1.68
CA LEU A 60 -15.05 0.11 2.70
C LEU A 60 -16.44 0.07 2.06
N THR A 61 -16.69 0.94 1.08
CA THR A 61 -17.98 1.01 0.38
C THR A 61 -18.25 -0.27 -0.41
N PHE A 62 -17.25 -0.81 -1.11
CA PHE A 62 -17.40 -2.06 -1.85
C PHE A 62 -17.79 -3.22 -0.94
N PHE A 63 -17.04 -3.48 0.13
CA PHE A 63 -17.32 -4.59 1.03
C PHE A 63 -18.61 -4.38 1.83
N TRP A 64 -18.92 -3.15 2.20
CA TRP A 64 -20.19 -2.82 2.84
C TRP A 64 -21.37 -3.08 1.88
N LEU A 65 -21.30 -2.64 0.63
CA LEU A 65 -22.35 -2.91 -0.35
C LEU A 65 -22.47 -4.40 -0.70
N ALA A 66 -21.36 -5.13 -0.75
CA ALA A 66 -21.33 -6.57 -1.02
C ALA A 66 -22.03 -7.37 0.09
N PHE A 67 -21.86 -6.97 1.35
CA PHE A 67 -22.29 -7.76 2.52
C PHE A 67 -23.34 -7.10 3.42
N ARG A 68 -23.91 -5.93 3.06
CA ARG A 68 -24.98 -5.28 3.86
C ARG A 68 -26.28 -6.08 3.95
N ARG A 69 -26.56 -6.95 2.98
CA ARG A 69 -27.78 -7.77 2.90
C ARG A 69 -27.44 -9.16 2.33
N PRO A 70 -26.69 -9.99 3.06
CA PRO A 70 -26.20 -11.26 2.54
C PRO A 70 -27.37 -12.22 2.32
N LYS A 71 -27.43 -12.83 1.13
CA LYS A 71 -28.38 -13.89 0.79
C LYS A 71 -27.65 -15.24 0.72
N LEU A 72 -28.37 -16.33 1.02
CA LEU A 72 -27.82 -17.69 0.95
C LEU A 72 -27.31 -18.06 -0.45
N VAL A 73 -27.98 -17.58 -1.50
CA VAL A 73 -27.52 -17.72 -2.89
C VAL A 73 -26.95 -16.37 -3.34
N PRO A 74 -25.62 -16.25 -3.49
CA PRO A 74 -24.98 -14.98 -3.83
C PRO A 74 -25.38 -14.55 -5.25
N ARG A 75 -25.70 -13.27 -5.41
CA ARG A 75 -26.02 -12.65 -6.71
C ARG A 75 -25.42 -11.25 -6.80
N GLY A 76 -24.99 -10.86 -8.01
CA GLY A 76 -24.46 -9.52 -8.29
C GLY A 76 -23.19 -9.20 -7.48
N ILE A 77 -23.21 -8.08 -6.76
CA ILE A 77 -22.04 -7.57 -6.01
C ILE A 77 -21.60 -8.51 -4.87
N GLN A 78 -22.52 -9.26 -4.25
CA GLN A 78 -22.17 -10.25 -3.23
C GLN A 78 -21.29 -11.36 -3.83
N ASN A 79 -21.60 -11.82 -5.05
CA ASN A 79 -20.81 -12.84 -5.73
C ASN A 79 -19.37 -12.36 -5.98
N VAL A 80 -19.20 -11.11 -6.42
CA VAL A 80 -17.87 -10.51 -6.60
C VAL A 80 -17.13 -10.39 -5.26
N GLY A 81 -17.82 -9.96 -4.20
CA GLY A 81 -17.25 -9.89 -2.85
C GLY A 81 -16.83 -11.25 -2.29
N GLU A 82 -17.61 -12.30 -2.52
CA GLU A 82 -17.27 -13.66 -2.12
C GLU A 82 -16.09 -14.20 -2.92
N MET A 83 -16.06 -14.00 -4.24
CA MET A 83 -14.89 -14.36 -5.07
C MET A 83 -13.62 -13.65 -4.61
N ALA A 84 -13.72 -12.35 -4.26
CA ALA A 84 -12.61 -11.58 -3.71
C ALA A 84 -12.09 -12.17 -2.39
N ILE A 85 -12.99 -12.54 -1.47
CA ILE A 85 -12.60 -13.18 -0.20
C ILE A 85 -11.96 -14.55 -0.43
N LEU A 86 -12.56 -15.38 -1.28
CA LEU A 86 -12.05 -16.71 -1.60
C LEU A 86 -10.68 -16.64 -2.27
N PHE A 87 -10.48 -15.69 -3.19
CA PHE A 87 -9.19 -15.46 -3.83
C PHE A 87 -8.10 -15.16 -2.80
N VAL A 88 -8.29 -14.16 -1.94
CA VAL A 88 -7.28 -13.82 -0.93
C VAL A 88 -7.11 -14.95 0.09
N ARG A 89 -8.19 -15.61 0.52
CA ARG A 89 -8.08 -16.70 1.50
C ARG A 89 -7.35 -17.92 0.94
N ASP A 90 -7.79 -18.40 -0.21
CA ASP A 90 -7.39 -19.71 -0.72
C ASP A 90 -6.13 -19.64 -1.59
N GLN A 91 -5.89 -18.51 -2.28
CA GLN A 91 -4.70 -18.32 -3.14
C GLN A 91 -3.55 -17.60 -2.45
N ILE A 92 -3.81 -16.78 -1.43
CA ILE A 92 -2.78 -15.96 -0.78
C ILE A 92 -2.56 -16.40 0.66
N LEU A 93 -3.59 -16.37 1.51
CA LEU A 93 -3.44 -16.55 2.95
C LEU A 93 -3.10 -17.99 3.34
N ARG A 94 -3.92 -18.96 2.90
CA ARG A 94 -3.77 -20.37 3.30
C ARG A 94 -2.49 -21.04 2.80
N PRO A 95 -1.99 -20.76 1.58
CA PRO A 95 -0.70 -21.28 1.15
C PRO A 95 0.46 -20.80 2.04
N GLN A 96 0.35 -19.60 2.64
CA GLN A 96 1.43 -18.99 3.42
C GLN A 96 1.31 -19.27 4.92
N LEU A 97 0.11 -19.18 5.50
CA LEU A 97 -0.13 -19.29 6.95
C LEU A 97 -0.88 -20.58 7.34
N GLY A 98 -1.32 -21.37 6.36
CA GLY A 98 -2.19 -22.52 6.58
C GLY A 98 -3.59 -22.12 7.07
N LYS A 99 -4.42 -23.12 7.42
CA LYS A 99 -5.80 -22.91 7.89
C LYS A 99 -5.89 -22.10 9.19
N LYS A 100 -4.87 -22.14 10.05
CA LYS A 100 -4.81 -21.32 11.28
C LYS A 100 -4.71 -19.82 10.95
N GLY A 101 -4.23 -19.48 9.75
CA GLY A 101 -4.15 -18.13 9.25
C GLY A 101 -5.50 -17.47 9.00
N ASP A 102 -6.59 -18.23 8.84
CA ASP A 102 -7.93 -17.70 8.52
C ASP A 102 -8.42 -16.64 9.52
N ARG A 103 -7.95 -16.67 10.78
CA ARG A 103 -8.23 -15.63 11.79
C ARG A 103 -7.74 -14.23 11.36
N TYR A 104 -6.69 -14.16 10.56
CA TYR A 104 -6.09 -12.92 10.07
C TYR A 104 -6.62 -12.51 8.70
N LEU A 105 -7.58 -13.26 8.14
CA LEU A 105 -8.16 -12.95 6.84
C LEU A 105 -8.70 -11.52 6.73
N PRO A 106 -9.45 -10.96 7.72
CA PRO A 106 -9.93 -9.57 7.61
C PRO A 106 -8.81 -8.54 7.47
N PHE A 107 -7.68 -8.74 8.16
CA PHE A 107 -6.52 -7.86 8.11
C PHE A 107 -5.77 -7.96 6.77
N ILE A 108 -5.57 -9.18 6.27
CA ILE A 108 -4.88 -9.40 4.99
C ILE A 108 -5.76 -8.95 3.82
N MET A 109 -7.07 -9.17 3.90
CA MET A 109 -8.06 -8.64 2.94
C MET A 109 -8.01 -7.13 2.85
N SER A 110 -8.03 -6.42 3.98
CA SER A 110 -8.01 -4.96 3.98
C SER A 110 -6.72 -4.42 3.38
N LEU A 111 -5.56 -4.96 3.78
CA LEU A 111 -4.27 -4.58 3.20
C LEU A 111 -4.21 -4.83 1.70
N PHE A 112 -4.61 -6.02 1.26
CA PHE A 112 -4.55 -6.40 -0.15
C PHE A 112 -5.37 -5.43 -1.02
N PHE A 113 -6.66 -5.27 -0.71
CA PHE A 113 -7.53 -4.41 -1.53
C PHE A 113 -7.17 -2.93 -1.40
N PHE A 114 -6.74 -2.48 -0.24
CA PHE A 114 -6.30 -1.09 -0.05
C PHE A 114 -5.07 -0.76 -0.90
N ILE A 115 -4.04 -1.61 -0.86
CA ILE A 115 -2.84 -1.46 -1.68
C ILE A 115 -3.19 -1.61 -3.16
N TRP A 116 -4.01 -2.59 -3.52
CA TRP A 116 -4.40 -2.83 -4.90
C TRP A 116 -5.11 -1.63 -5.53
N ILE A 117 -6.11 -1.05 -4.86
CA ILE A 117 -6.80 0.15 -5.36
C ILE A 117 -5.84 1.35 -5.46
N MET A 118 -4.95 1.54 -4.49
CA MET A 118 -3.95 2.61 -4.55
C MET A 118 -3.00 2.51 -5.75
N ASN A 119 -2.72 1.29 -6.22
CA ASN A 119 -1.91 1.07 -7.43
C ASN A 119 -2.74 1.19 -8.72
N ILE A 120 -4.03 0.83 -8.71
CA ILE A 120 -4.91 1.00 -9.88
C ILE A 120 -5.03 2.46 -10.34
N PHE A 121 -4.87 3.42 -9.44
CA PHE A 121 -4.87 4.85 -9.78
C PHE A 121 -3.80 5.27 -10.79
N GLU A 122 -2.78 4.45 -11.02
CA GLU A 122 -1.81 4.65 -12.10
C GLU A 122 -2.43 4.49 -13.50
N ILE A 123 -3.43 3.61 -13.64
CA ILE A 123 -4.01 3.22 -14.93
C ILE A 123 -5.14 4.17 -15.34
N ILE A 124 -5.80 4.83 -14.38
CA ILE A 124 -6.97 5.66 -14.64
C ILE A 124 -6.55 6.99 -15.29
N PRO A 125 -7.02 7.30 -16.52
CA PRO A 125 -6.73 8.57 -17.18
C PRO A 125 -7.19 9.77 -16.34
N GLY A 126 -6.35 10.79 -16.25
CA GLY A 126 -6.58 11.99 -15.41
C GLY A 126 -6.17 11.83 -13.94
N VAL A 127 -6.08 10.61 -13.43
CA VAL A 127 -5.52 10.32 -12.10
C VAL A 127 -4.02 10.05 -12.22
N MET A 128 -3.66 9.04 -13.04
CA MET A 128 -2.30 8.60 -13.43
C MET A 128 -1.24 8.81 -12.33
N PHE A 129 -1.54 8.39 -11.11
CA PHE A 129 -0.64 8.55 -9.98
C PHE A 129 -0.88 7.45 -8.93
N PRO A 130 0.05 6.49 -8.77
CA PRO A 130 -0.03 5.50 -7.70
C PRO A 130 0.37 6.14 -6.37
N VAL A 131 -0.49 6.02 -5.36
CA VAL A 131 -0.25 6.58 -4.01
C VAL A 131 0.98 5.92 -3.35
N THR A 132 1.22 4.65 -3.67
CA THR A 132 2.35 3.84 -3.21
C THR A 132 3.71 4.34 -3.68
N SER A 133 3.79 5.21 -4.69
CA SER A 133 5.05 5.84 -5.14
C SER A 133 5.69 6.74 -4.08
N LYS A 134 4.91 7.25 -3.12
CA LYS A 134 5.42 8.00 -1.98
C LYS A 134 5.74 7.03 -0.85
N TYR A 135 7.03 6.87 -0.56
CA TYR A 135 7.53 5.90 0.42
C TYR A 135 6.87 5.99 1.80
N ALA A 136 6.39 7.16 2.20
CA ALA A 136 5.69 7.37 3.46
C ALA A 136 4.47 6.44 3.64
N PHE A 137 3.71 6.15 2.56
CA PHE A 137 2.53 5.28 2.65
C PHE A 137 2.91 3.80 2.83
N PRO A 138 3.76 3.19 1.97
CA PRO A 138 4.24 1.83 2.23
C PRO A 138 4.94 1.71 3.57
N PHE A 139 5.76 2.68 3.98
CA PHE A 139 6.44 2.67 5.27
C PHE A 139 5.45 2.64 6.44
N GLY A 140 4.39 3.43 6.39
CA GLY A 140 3.31 3.39 7.39
C GLY A 140 2.62 2.03 7.47
N LEU A 141 2.31 1.42 6.33
CA LEU A 141 1.74 0.07 6.28
C LEU A 141 2.71 -0.99 6.81
N THR A 142 4.00 -0.88 6.49
CA THR A 142 5.05 -1.76 6.99
C THR A 142 5.12 -1.72 8.51
N ILE A 143 5.06 -0.54 9.14
CA ILE A 143 5.05 -0.44 10.61
C ILE A 143 3.85 -1.18 11.20
N ILE A 144 2.66 -1.02 10.62
CA ILE A 144 1.46 -1.71 11.10
C ILE A 144 1.62 -3.23 11.01
N VAL A 145 2.10 -3.73 9.88
CA VAL A 145 2.34 -5.16 9.67
C VAL A 145 3.42 -5.69 10.62
N TRP A 146 4.54 -4.96 10.74
CA TRP A 146 5.67 -5.33 11.58
C TRP A 146 5.30 -5.40 13.07
N VAL A 147 4.58 -4.39 13.58
CA VAL A 147 4.07 -4.40 14.96
C VAL A 147 3.09 -5.55 15.16
N THR A 148 2.19 -5.78 14.21
CA THR A 148 1.22 -6.89 14.28
C THR A 148 1.94 -8.24 14.32
N TYR A 149 2.94 -8.43 13.46
CA TYR A 149 3.78 -9.62 13.41
C TYR A 149 4.52 -9.86 14.73
N LEU A 150 5.23 -8.85 15.25
CA LEU A 150 5.92 -8.95 16.54
C LEU A 150 4.96 -9.24 17.69
N ALA A 151 3.82 -8.56 17.75
CA ALA A 151 2.82 -8.77 18.80
C ALA A 151 2.27 -10.20 18.79
N ILE A 152 1.98 -10.74 17.60
CA ILE A 152 1.50 -12.13 17.44
C ILE A 152 2.62 -13.13 17.79
N GLY A 153 3.84 -12.90 17.32
CA GLY A 153 5.01 -13.74 17.59
C GLY A 153 5.30 -13.86 19.09
N MET A 154 5.36 -12.73 19.78
CA MET A 154 5.56 -12.69 21.23
C MET A 154 4.41 -13.32 22.01
N ARG A 155 3.15 -13.16 21.56
CA ARG A 155 2.00 -13.81 22.21
C ARG A 155 2.02 -15.32 22.11
N HIS A 156 2.52 -15.88 21.00
CA HIS A 156 2.54 -17.33 20.81
C HIS A 156 3.77 -18.03 21.39
N GLN A 157 4.93 -17.35 21.43
CA GLN A 157 6.20 -17.96 21.81
C GLN A 157 6.79 -17.41 23.12
N GLY A 158 6.18 -16.36 23.68
CA GLY A 158 6.76 -15.54 24.76
C GLY A 158 7.83 -14.58 24.22
N PRO A 159 8.11 -13.44 24.87
CA PRO A 159 9.08 -12.47 24.36
C PRO A 159 10.49 -13.06 24.28
N ILE A 160 10.94 -13.74 25.34
CA ILE A 160 12.27 -14.40 25.36
C ILE A 160 12.32 -15.58 24.38
N GLY A 161 11.25 -16.37 24.29
CA GLY A 161 11.17 -17.50 23.37
C GLY A 161 11.16 -17.07 21.90
N TYR A 162 10.47 -15.98 21.58
CA TYR A 162 10.40 -15.41 20.25
C TYR A 162 11.79 -14.96 19.76
N PHE A 163 12.49 -14.11 20.52
CA PHE A 163 13.82 -13.64 20.13
C PHE A 163 14.85 -14.77 20.12
N ARG A 164 14.73 -15.76 21.03
CA ARG A 164 15.61 -16.94 21.00
C ARG A 164 15.40 -17.81 19.77
N ASN A 165 14.15 -18.06 19.38
CA ASN A 165 13.82 -18.85 18.20
C ASN A 165 14.18 -18.11 16.90
N MET A 166 14.22 -16.78 16.93
CA MET A 166 14.60 -15.94 15.79
C MET A 166 16.12 -15.76 15.68
N ALA A 167 16.86 -15.79 16.79
CA ALA A 167 18.31 -15.60 16.79
C ALA A 167 19.10 -16.92 16.73
N VAL A 168 18.46 -18.06 17.03
CA VAL A 168 19.13 -19.36 17.12
C VAL A 168 18.36 -20.36 16.24
N PRO A 169 18.87 -20.64 15.03
CA PRO A 169 18.24 -21.62 14.15
C PRO A 169 18.39 -23.02 14.76
N LYS A 170 17.32 -23.81 14.66
CA LYS A 170 17.27 -25.16 15.26
C LYS A 170 18.24 -26.07 14.51
N GLY A 171 19.26 -26.57 15.22
CA GLY A 171 20.24 -27.52 14.68
C GLY A 171 21.59 -26.92 14.30
N ALA A 172 21.82 -25.62 14.51
CA ALA A 172 23.12 -25.01 14.28
C ALA A 172 24.15 -25.41 15.36
N PRO A 173 25.40 -25.77 14.98
CA PRO A 173 26.47 -26.03 15.94
C PRO A 173 26.82 -24.78 16.76
N TRP A 174 27.14 -24.96 18.04
CA TRP A 174 27.32 -23.85 18.98
C TRP A 174 28.42 -22.84 18.60
N TRP A 175 29.42 -23.27 17.83
CA TRP A 175 30.56 -22.45 17.41
C TRP A 175 30.23 -21.46 16.27
N ILE A 176 29.18 -21.71 15.47
CA ILE A 176 28.72 -20.76 14.43
C ILE A 176 27.74 -19.72 15.01
N LEU A 177 27.07 -20.02 16.12
CA LEU A 177 26.02 -19.17 16.68
C LEU A 177 26.44 -17.71 16.91
N PRO A 178 27.66 -17.38 17.41
CA PRO A 178 28.07 -15.99 17.60
C PRO A 178 28.09 -15.16 16.31
N LEU A 179 28.32 -15.79 15.16
CA LEU A 179 28.30 -15.13 13.85
C LEU A 179 26.89 -15.15 13.21
N LEU A 180 26.16 -16.25 13.39
CA LEU A 180 24.86 -16.46 12.74
C LEU A 180 23.73 -15.65 13.40
N SER A 181 23.73 -15.55 14.73
CA SER A 181 22.67 -14.85 15.46
C SER A 181 22.53 -13.37 15.10
N PRO A 182 23.60 -12.56 14.97
CA PRO A 182 23.47 -11.16 14.54
C PRO A 182 22.94 -11.02 13.12
N ILE A 183 23.26 -11.96 12.22
CA ILE A 183 22.81 -11.92 10.83
C ILE A 183 21.34 -12.32 10.71
N GLU A 184 20.85 -13.28 11.50
CA GLU A 184 19.42 -13.63 11.52
C GLU A 184 18.53 -12.55 12.16
N LEU A 185 19.11 -11.69 13.00
CA LEU A 185 18.42 -10.57 13.65
C LEU A 185 18.37 -9.29 12.79
N LEU A 186 19.18 -9.21 11.74
CA LEU A 186 19.34 -8.04 10.84
C LEU A 186 18.37 -8.11 9.66
#